data_AF-Q60FB0-F1
#
_entry.id   AF-Q60FB0-F1
#
_cell.length_a   1.000
_cell.length_b   1.000
_cell.length_c   1.000
_cell.angle_alpha   90.00
_cell.angle_beta   90.00
_cell.angle_gamma   90.00
#
_symmetry.space_group_name_H-M   'P 1'
#
loop_
_entity.id
_entity.type
_entity.pdbx_description
1 polymer ?
#
loop_
_entity_poly.entity_id
_entity_poly.type
_entity_poly.pdbx_seq_one_letter_code
_entity_poly.pdbx_strand_id
1 'polypeptide(L)' 'LSVEGQPELSLDSMILGLHTVGIGSLLGAINFMVTVQNMRSTAVTLDQISMFVWTSYLTSFLLVLSVPVLAGSLLFL' A
#
# COMPACT_ATOMS: atom_id res chain seq x y z
N LEU A 1 -4.44 28.08 -19.57
CA LEU A 1 -4.39 28.41 -18.14
C LEU A 1 -3.09 27.84 -17.62
N SER A 2 -2.00 28.55 -17.92
CA SER A 2 -0.64 28.14 -17.63
C SER A 2 -0.41 28.36 -16.15
N VAL A 3 -0.35 27.29 -15.37
CA VAL A 3 0.09 27.39 -13.96
C VAL A 3 1.61 27.44 -14.00
N GLU A 4 2.14 28.65 -14.18
CA GLU A 4 3.51 28.98 -13.79
C GLU A 4 3.63 28.76 -12.28
N GLY A 5 4.41 27.78 -11.82
CA GLY A 5 4.67 27.67 -10.38
C GLY A 5 5.31 26.40 -9.81
N GLN A 6 5.52 25.33 -10.58
CA GLN A 6 6.25 24.16 -10.08
C GLN A 6 7.45 23.87 -10.99
N PRO A 7 8.69 23.78 -10.47
CA PRO A 7 9.81 23.32 -11.28
C PRO A 7 9.48 21.90 -11.77
N GLU A 8 9.54 21.64 -13.07
CA GLU A 8 9.18 20.33 -13.66
C GLU A 8 9.91 19.17 -12.97
N LEU A 9 11.17 19.38 -12.58
CA LEU A 9 11.98 18.45 -11.79
C LEU A 9 11.36 18.07 -10.43
N SER A 10 10.66 19.00 -9.77
CA SER A 10 10.01 18.74 -8.47
C SER A 10 8.78 17.85 -8.60
N LEU A 11 8.06 17.95 -9.71
CA LEU A 11 6.87 17.15 -9.97
C LEU A 11 7.27 15.73 -10.37
N ASP A 12 8.27 15.59 -11.24
CA ASP A 12 8.83 14.28 -11.62
C ASP A 12 9.41 13.52 -10.43
N SER A 13 10.16 14.22 -9.57
CA SER A 13 10.71 13.61 -8.34
C SER A 13 9.62 13.25 -7.33
N MET A 14 8.53 14.02 -7.25
CA MET A 14 7.36 13.67 -6.43
C MET A 14 6.67 12.41 -6.96
N ILE A 15 6.45 12.28 -8.28
CA ILE A 15 5.82 11.10 -8.89
C ILE A 15 6.69 9.84 -8.65
N LEU A 16 8.01 9.95 -8.85
CA LEU A 16 8.95 8.85 -8.60
C LEU A 16 9.01 8.47 -7.11
N GLY A 17 8.99 9.46 -6.21
CA GLY A 17 8.93 9.25 -4.77
C GLY A 17 7.65 8.52 -4.35
N LEU A 18 6.51 8.92 -4.92
CA LEU A 18 5.22 8.29 -4.63
C LEU A 18 5.16 6.84 -5.14
N HIS A 19 5.76 6.55 -6.30
CA HIS A 19 5.93 5.17 -6.77
C HIS A 19 6.81 4.34 -5.84
N THR A 20 7.92 4.91 -5.37
CA THR A 20 8.84 4.21 -4.44
C THR A 20 8.14 3.86 -3.13
N VAL A 21 7.38 4.80 -2.55
CA VAL A 21 6.55 4.56 -1.37
C VAL A 21 5.46 3.53 -1.66
N GLY A 22 4.80 3.62 -2.83
CA GLY A 22 3.77 2.67 -3.26
C GLY A 22 4.27 1.23 -3.32
N ILE A 23 5.44 1.00 -3.92
CA ILE A 23 6.07 -0.32 -3.99
C ILE A 23 6.41 -0.83 -2.57
N GLY A 24 6.95 0.02 -1.71
CA GLY A 24 7.23 -0.33 -0.31
C GLY A 24 5.97 -0.75 0.45
N SER A 25 4.87 -0.01 0.31
CA SER A 25 3.57 -0.33 0.91
C SER A 25 2.97 -1.63 0.37
N LEU A 26 3.16 -1.93 -0.93
CA LEU A 26 2.70 -3.19 -1.53
C LEU A 26 3.44 -4.40 -0.95
N LEU A 27 4.77 -4.32 -0.86
CA LEU A 27 5.60 -5.38 -0.27
C LEU A 27 5.26 -5.58 1.21
N GLY A 28 5.07 -4.50 1.96
CA GLY A 28 4.63 -4.55 3.35
C GLY A 28 3.24 -5.19 3.50
N ALA A 29 2.28 -4.83 2.65
CA ALA A 29 0.94 -5.40 2.67
C ALA A 29 0.94 -6.92 2.41
N ILE A 30 1.71 -7.38 1.43
CA ILE A 30 1.85 -8.82 1.16
C ILE A 30 2.50 -9.54 2.34
N ASN A 31 3.54 -8.95 2.95
CA ASN A 31 4.20 -9.52 4.12
C ASN A 31 3.24 -9.65 5.32
N PHE A 32 2.48 -8.61 5.64
CA PHE A 32 1.48 -8.65 6.71
C PHE A 32 0.40 -9.69 6.42
N MET A 33 -0.11 -9.76 5.20
CA MET A 33 -1.12 -10.73 4.79
C MET A 33 -0.64 -12.18 4.99
N VAL A 34 0.59 -12.48 4.56
CA VAL A 34 1.19 -13.81 4.74
C VAL A 34 1.50 -14.09 6.21
N THR A 35 1.95 -13.09 6.98
CA THR A 35 2.25 -13.26 8.40
C THR A 35 1.00 -13.64 9.21
N VAL A 36 -0.12 -12.96 8.98
CA VAL A 36 -1.39 -13.26 9.65
C VAL A 36 -1.90 -14.67 9.31
N GLN A 37 -1.66 -15.14 8.08
CA GLN A 37 -2.13 -16.44 7.65
C GLN A 37 -1.19 -17.60 8.05
N ASN A 38 0.13 -17.44 7.88
CA ASN A 38 1.13 -18.50 8.03
C ASN A 38 1.83 -18.53 9.38
N MET A 39 1.96 -17.39 10.08
CA MET A 39 2.64 -17.31 11.38
C MET A 39 1.66 -17.31 12.55
N ARG A 40 0.36 -17.52 12.30
CA ARG A 40 -0.63 -17.70 13.37
C ARG A 40 -0.33 -18.99 14.13
N SER A 41 -0.43 -18.93 15.46
CA SER A 41 -0.37 -20.13 16.30
C SER A 41 -1.46 -21.12 15.88
N THR A 42 -1.10 -22.38 15.66
CA THR A 42 -1.99 -23.44 15.18
C THR A 42 -3.24 -23.63 16.05
N ALA A 43 -3.17 -23.22 17.32
CA ALA A 43 -4.28 -23.31 18.28
C ALA A 43 -5.31 -22.16 18.17
N VAL A 44 -5.03 -21.10 17.41
CA VAL A 44 -5.89 -19.91 17.31
C VAL A 44 -6.59 -19.90 15.95
N THR A 45 -7.90 -19.70 15.94
CA THR A 45 -8.68 -19.51 14.71
C THR A 45 -8.67 -18.03 14.27
N LEU A 46 -8.98 -17.73 13.00
CA LEU A 46 -9.04 -16.34 12.51
C LEU A 46 -10.08 -15.48 13.24
N ASP A 47 -11.11 -16.06 13.84
CA ASP A 47 -12.10 -15.27 14.57
C ASP A 47 -11.59 -14.83 15.96
N GLN A 48 -10.57 -15.53 16.48
CA GLN A 48 -10.05 -15.33 17.83
C GLN A 48 -8.81 -14.42 17.89
N ILE A 49 -8.33 -13.92 16.76
CA ILE A 49 -7.21 -12.96 16.74
C ILE A 49 -7.68 -11.56 17.18
N SER A 50 -6.75 -10.78 17.74
CA SER A 50 -7.04 -9.40 18.17
C SER A 50 -7.62 -8.55 17.03
N MET A 51 -8.52 -7.63 17.37
CA MET A 51 -9.11 -6.68 16.42
C MET A 51 -8.05 -5.88 15.66
N PHE A 52 -6.90 -5.61 16.27
CA PHE A 52 -5.78 -4.94 15.59
C PHE A 52 -5.20 -5.77 14.42
N VAL A 53 -5.12 -7.10 14.59
CA VAL A 53 -4.61 -8.00 13.55
C VAL A 53 -5.65 -8.16 12.44
N TRP A 54 -6.93 -8.15 12.79
CA TRP A 54 -8.02 -8.11 11.81
C TRP A 54 -7.98 -6.85 10.94
N THR A 55 -7.85 -5.68 11.55
CA THR A 55 -7.82 -4.43 10.80
C THR A 55 -6.55 -4.28 9.97
N SER A 56 -5.40 -4.78 10.44
CA SER A 56 -4.16 -4.78 9.67
C SER A 56 -4.23 -5.74 8.46
N TYR A 57 -4.88 -6.89 8.61
CA TYR A 57 -5.17 -7.81 7.51
C TYR A 57 -6.07 -7.16 6.44
N LEU A 58 -7.16 -6.51 6.87
CA LEU A 58 -8.06 -5.78 5.96
C LEU A 58 -7.33 -4.63 5.25
N THR A 59 -6.52 -3.85 5.97
CA THR A 59 -5.73 -2.74 5.38
C THR A 59 -4.74 -3.26 4.35
N SER A 60 -4.10 -4.40 4.61
CA SER A 60 -3.19 -5.04 3.66
C SER A 60 -3.90 -5.46 2.38
N PHE A 61 -5.10 -6.04 2.50
CA PHE A 61 -5.93 -6.38 1.33
C PHE A 61 -6.32 -5.14 0.52
N LEU A 62 -6.74 -4.06 1.18
CA LEU A 62 -7.08 -2.80 0.54
C LEU A 62 -5.88 -2.16 -0.17
N LEU A 63 -4.69 -2.20 0.43
CA LEU A 63 -3.47 -1.66 -0.17
C LEU A 63 -3.10 -2.40 -1.46
N VAL A 64 -3.18 -3.74 -1.47
CA VAL A 64 -2.90 -4.55 -2.66
C VAL A 64 -3.82 -4.16 -3.83
N LEU A 65 -5.09 -3.85 -3.54
CA LEU A 65 -6.04 -3.39 -4.56
C LEU A 65 -5.86 -1.92 -4.96
N SER A 66 -5.51 -1.05 -4.01
CA SER A 66 -5.50 0.40 -4.22
C SER A 66 -4.22 0.94 -4.87
N VAL A 67 -3.05 0.39 -4.50
CA VAL A 67 -1.75 0.87 -4.99
C VAL A 67 -1.63 0.79 -6.53
N PRO A 68 -2.08 -0.29 -7.22
CA PRO A 68 -2.04 -0.36 -8.68
C PRO A 68 -2.90 0.72 -9.36
N VAL A 69 -4.08 1.01 -8.80
CA VAL A 69 -4.99 2.02 -9.34
C VAL A 69 -4.40 3.43 -9.18
N LEU A 70 -3.84 3.73 -8.01
CA LEU A 70 -3.12 4.98 -7.75
C LEU A 70 -1.93 5.16 -8.70
N ALA A 71 -1.07 4.14 -8.82
CA ALA A 71 0.08 4.19 -9.74
C ALA A 71 -0.36 4.42 -11.19
N GLY A 72 -1.42 3.74 -11.64
CA GLY A 72 -2.01 3.96 -12.96
C GLY A 72 -2.47 5.41 -13.17
N SER A 73 -3.20 5.98 -12.21
CA SER A 73 -3.67 7.37 -12.33
C SER A 73 -2.53 8.39 -12.39
N LEU A 74 -1.41 8.15 -11.70
CA LEU A 74 -0.25 9.03 -11.68
C LEU A 74 0.59 8.97 -12.95
N LEU A 75 0.59 7.82 -13.64
CA LEU A 75 1.33 7.64 -14.89
C LEU A 75 0.64 8.31 -16.09
N PHE A 76 -0.69 8.48 -16.02
CA PHE A 76 -1.48 9.13 -17.06
C PHE A 76 -1.71 10.63 -16.82
N LEU A 77 -1.26 11.16 -15.68
CA LEU A 77 -1.30 12.58 -15.32
C LEU A 77 -0.08 13.30 -15.88
#